data_AF-A0A7J2YVY0-F1
#
_entry.id   AF-A0A7J2YVY0-F1
#
_cell.length_a   1.000
_cell.length_b   1.000
_cell.length_c   1.000
_cell.angle_alpha   90.00
_cell.angle_beta   90.00
_cell.angle_gamma   90.00
#
_symmetry.space_group_name_H-M   'P 1'
#
loop_
_entity.id
_entity.type
_entity.pdbx_description
1 polymer ?
#
loop_
_entity_poly.entity_id
_entity_poly.type
_entity_poly.pdbx_seq_one_letter_code
_entity_poly.pdbx_strand_id
1 'polypeptide(L)' 'MEDDSGMATPQLTKCPGCGAQFDTYDQLIDHVVEAHNITCQVCGAKLNSKEELLQHNKQKHNL' A
#
# COMPACT_ATOMS: atom_id res chain seq x y z
N MET A 1 -34.81 1.62 -5.31
CA MET A 1 -34.60 0.27 -4.75
C MET A 1 -33.51 -0.33 -5.59
N GLU A 2 -32.28 -0.11 -5.13
CA GLU A 2 -31.12 -0.93 -5.48
C GLU A 2 -30.50 -1.24 -4.12
N ASP A 3 -31.06 -2.28 -3.53
CA ASP A 3 -30.40 -3.12 -2.57
C ASP A 3 -29.21 -3.80 -3.25
N ASP A 4 -27.98 -3.52 -2.79
CA ASP A 4 -26.91 -4.50 -2.87
C ASP A 4 -25.99 -4.35 -1.66
N SER A 5 -26.02 -5.38 -0.83
CA SER A 5 -25.15 -5.56 0.30
C SER A 5 -23.78 -6.05 -0.19
N GLY A 6 -22.94 -5.13 -0.66
CA GLY A 6 -21.54 -5.42 -1.00
C GLY A 6 -20.62 -5.08 0.16
N MET A 7 -20.43 -6.01 1.09
CA MET A 7 -19.56 -5.82 2.26
C MET A 7 -18.14 -5.43 1.82
N ALA A 8 -17.69 -4.27 2.32
CA ALA A 8 -16.34 -3.77 2.19
C ALA A 8 -15.33 -4.87 2.59
N THR A 9 -14.57 -5.35 1.61
CA THR A 9 -13.38 -6.20 1.82
C THR A 9 -12.13 -5.31 1.69
N PRO A 10 -11.04 -5.63 2.39
CA PRO A 10 -10.17 -4.65 3.02
C PRO A 10 -9.47 -3.72 2.03
N GLN A 11 -9.38 -2.47 2.47
CA GLN A 11 -8.86 -1.24 1.85
C GLN A 11 -7.36 -1.30 1.49
N LEU A 12 -6.87 -2.39 0.91
CA LEU A 12 -5.46 -2.64 0.56
C LEU A 12 -5.12 -2.27 -0.88
N THR A 13 -6.03 -1.62 -1.61
CA THR A 13 -5.78 -1.18 -2.98
C THR A 13 -5.64 0.33 -3.12
N LYS A 14 -5.64 1.06 -2.00
CA LYS A 14 -5.45 2.51 -1.99
C LYS A 14 -4.07 2.87 -1.47
N CYS A 15 -3.32 3.64 -2.24
CA CYS A 15 -2.02 4.14 -1.83
C CYS A 15 -2.17 5.17 -0.70
N PRO A 16 -1.55 4.95 0.47
CA PRO A 16 -1.62 5.90 1.57
C PRO A 16 -0.80 7.17 1.32
N GLY A 17 0.19 7.13 0.41
CA GLY A 17 1.07 8.26 0.11
C GLY A 17 0.48 9.30 -0.83
N CYS A 18 -0.33 8.88 -1.81
CA CYS A 18 -0.92 9.77 -2.81
C CYS A 18 -2.44 9.63 -2.97
N GLY A 19 -3.05 8.63 -2.31
CA GLY A 19 -4.48 8.37 -2.39
C GLY A 19 -4.94 7.64 -3.66
N ALA A 20 -4.02 7.25 -4.55
CA ALA A 20 -4.35 6.50 -5.76
C ALA A 20 -5.03 5.17 -5.44
N GLN A 21 -6.09 4.83 -6.18
CA GLN A 21 -6.79 3.55 -6.06
C GLN A 21 -6.38 2.63 -7.19
N PHE A 22 -6.24 1.35 -6.86
CA PHE A 22 -5.88 0.27 -7.76
C PHE A 22 -6.91 -0.84 -7.65
N ASP A 23 -6.93 -1.72 -8.63
CA ASP A 23 -7.85 -2.87 -8.63
C ASP A 23 -7.28 -4.03 -7.80
N THR A 24 -5.95 -4.08 -7.62
CA THR A 24 -5.26 -5.16 -6.88
C THR A 24 -4.14 -4.65 -5.99
N TYR A 25 -3.76 -5.47 -4.99
CA TYR A 25 -2.62 -5.18 -4.11
C TYR A 25 -1.30 -5.16 -4.87
N ASP A 26 -1.10 -6.05 -5.85
CA ASP A 26 0.11 -6.06 -6.68
C ASP A 26 0.28 -4.75 -7.47
N GLN A 27 -0.80 -4.21 -8.03
CA GLN A 27 -0.77 -2.91 -8.71
C GLN A 27 -0.44 -1.77 -7.75
N LEU A 28 -0.97 -1.80 -6.52
CA LEU A 28 -0.58 -0.85 -5.49
C LEU A 28 0.92 -0.96 -5.18
N ILE A 29 1.45 -2.17 -5.07
CA ILE A 29 2.87 -2.40 -4.75
C ILE A 29 3.77 -1.94 -5.89
N ASP A 30 3.46 -2.26 -7.14
CA ASP A 30 4.20 -1.74 -8.30
C ASP A 30 4.15 -0.21 -8.33
N HIS A 31 2.98 0.38 -8.09
CA HIS A 31 2.85 1.83 -7.97
C HIS A 31 3.76 2.41 -6.88
N VAL A 32 3.80 1.81 -5.68
CA VAL A 32 4.65 2.32 -4.60
C VAL A 32 6.12 2.22 -4.98
N VAL A 33 6.55 1.12 -5.61
CA VAL A 33 7.93 0.93 -6.07
C VAL A 33 8.31 1.96 -7.14
N GLU A 34 7.46 2.16 -8.15
CA GLU A 34 7.72 3.05 -9.28
C GLU A 34 7.55 4.54 -8.93
N ALA A 35 6.45 4.90 -8.26
CA ALA A 35 6.07 6.29 -8.02
C ALA A 35 6.65 6.86 -6.71
N HIS A 36 6.85 6.02 -5.70
CA HIS A 36 7.29 6.46 -4.37
C HIS A 36 8.68 5.96 -3.99
N ASN A 37 9.34 5.25 -4.91
CA ASN A 37 10.60 4.54 -4.67
C ASN A 37 10.46 3.59 -3.46
N ILE A 38 11.55 2.95 -3.04
CA ILE A 38 11.57 2.06 -1.88
C ILE A 38 11.53 2.87 -0.57
N THR A 39 10.53 3.72 -0.42
CA THR A 39 10.35 4.62 0.72
C THR A 39 9.11 4.20 1.49
N CYS A 40 9.21 4.05 2.81
CA CYS A 40 8.08 3.83 3.67
C CYS A 40 7.14 5.04 3.66
N GLN A 41 5.88 4.81 3.31
CA GLN A 41 4.88 5.87 3.24
C GLN A 41 4.25 6.20 4.61
N VAL A 42 4.50 5.38 5.64
CA VAL A 42 4.01 5.63 7.00
C VAL A 42 4.93 6.59 7.75
N CYS A 43 6.25 6.46 7.58
CA CYS A 43 7.24 7.28 8.29
C CYS A 43 8.22 8.04 7.39
N GLY A 44 8.18 7.86 6.07
CA GLY A 44 9.08 8.49 5.11
C GLY A 44 10.49 7.87 5.04
N ALA A 45 10.75 6.74 5.69
CA ALA A 45 12.06 6.10 5.69
C ALA A 45 12.43 5.62 4.27
N LYS A 46 13.63 5.95 3.79
CA LYS A 46 14.16 5.39 2.54
C LYS A 46 14.86 4.07 2.81
N LEU A 47 14.48 3.03 2.10
CA LEU A 47 15.05 1.68 2.17
C LEU A 47 15.73 1.36 0.84
N ASN A 48 16.59 0.34 0.85
CA ASN A 48 17.40 -0.01 -0.31
C ASN A 48 16.78 -1.12 -1.18
N SER A 49 15.80 -1.86 -0.65
CA SER A 49 15.17 -3.00 -1.32
C SER A 49 13.70 -3.18 -0.90
N LYS A 50 12.88 -3.77 -1.78
CA LYS A 50 11.47 -4.08 -1.51
C LYS A 50 11.30 -4.95 -0.26
N GLU A 51 12.20 -5.92 -0.07
CA GLU A 51 12.23 -6.78 1.12
C GLU A 51 12.45 -5.99 2.40
N GLU A 52 13.38 -5.03 2.40
CA GLU A 52 13.61 -4.14 3.54
C GLU A 52 12.39 -3.27 3.83
N LEU A 53 11.69 -2.79 2.80
CA LEU A 53 10.45 -2.03 2.98
C LEU A 53 9.33 -2.89 3.58
N LEU A 54 9.16 -4.13 3.13
CA LEU A 54 8.18 -5.07 3.69
C LEU A 54 8.51 -5.39 5.15
N GLN A 55 9.75 -5.72 5.45
CA GLN A 55 10.18 -6.00 6.81
C GLN A 55 10.07 -4.76 7.71
N HIS A 56 10.43 -3.58 7.18
CA HIS A 56 10.25 -2.31 7.85
C HIS A 56 8.78 -2.09 8.21
N ASN A 57 7.86 -2.23 7.25
CA ASN A 57 6.43 -2.07 7.50
C ASN A 57 5.91 -3.05 8.55
N LYS A 58 6.34 -4.31 8.49
CA LYS A 58 5.95 -5.33 9.47
C LYS A 58 6.51 -5.07 10.88
N GLN A 59 7.72 -4.54 10.99
CA GLN A 59 8.43 -4.36 12.28
C GLN A 59 8.19 -2.98 12.91
N LYS A 60 8.04 -1.94 12.09
CA LYS A 60 7.87 -0.54 12.53
C LYS A 60 6.42 -0.10 12.57
N HIS A 61 5.58 -0.71 11.72
CA HIS A 61 4.18 -0.30 11.54
C HIS A 61 3.19 -1.45 11.71
N ASN A 62 3.65 -2.69 11.88
CA ASN A 62 2.81 -3.90 11.98
C ASN A 62 1.78 -4.03 10.85
N LEU A 63 2.19 -3.64 9.64
CA LEU A 63 1.42 -3.81 8.40
C LEU A 63 1.75 -5.12 7.69
#